data_AF-A0A9Q5SP30-F1
#
_entry.id   AF-A0A9Q5SP30-F1
#
_cell.length_a   1.000
_cell.length_b   1.000
_cell.length_c   1.000
_cell.angle_alpha   90.00
_cell.angle_beta   90.00
_cell.angle_gamma   90.00
#
_symmetry.space_group_name_H-M   'P 1'
#
loop_
_entity.id
_entity.type
_entity.pdbx_description
1 polymer ?
#
loop_
_entity_poly.entity_id
_entity_poly.type
_entity_poly.pdbx_seq_one_letter_code
_entity_poly.pdbx_strand_id
1 'polypeptide(L)' 'MKLTKQEQAVVIGTFLKMIGAENVSEKISPEKLDLMIPIFDELEDNTTPRQKREASMSLLEKFIDDFLMTNA' A
#
# COMPACT_ATOMS: atom_id res chain seq x y z
N MET A 1 0.36 0.89 14.09
CA MET A 1 1.46 -0.05 13.71
C MET A 1 2.58 0.57 12.84
N LYS A 2 3.73 -0.11 12.69
CA LYS A 2 4.78 0.20 11.67
C LYS A 2 4.68 -0.78 10.49
N LEU A 3 4.56 -0.25 9.27
CA LEU A 3 4.47 -1.05 8.03
C LEU A 3 5.82 -1.21 7.33
N THR A 4 6.02 -2.36 6.67
CA THR A 4 7.11 -2.58 5.72
C THR A 4 6.84 -1.88 4.39
N LYS A 5 7.87 -1.75 3.54
CA LYS A 5 7.70 -1.16 2.20
C LYS A 5 6.75 -1.96 1.30
N GLN A 6 6.77 -3.30 1.39
CA GLN A 6 5.84 -4.15 0.65
C GLN A 6 4.41 -3.98 1.15
N GLU A 7 4.20 -3.88 2.45
CA GLU A 7 2.88 -3.61 3.03
C GLU A 7 2.36 -2.22 2.63
N GLN A 8 3.23 -1.20 2.62
CA GLN A 8 2.89 0.13 2.10
C GLN A 8 2.51 0.07 0.62
N ALA A 9 3.24 -0.68 -0.20
CA ALA A 9 2.91 -0.89 -1.61
C ALA A 9 1.54 -1.56 -1.77
N VAL A 10 1.22 -2.59 -0.98
CA VAL A 10 -0.11 -3.22 -0.99
C VAL A 10 -1.22 -2.19 -0.72
N VAL A 11 -1.05 -1.31 0.28
CA VAL A 11 -2.00 -0.23 0.57
C VAL A 11 -2.15 0.72 -0.62
N ILE A 12 -1.03 1.24 -1.13
CA ILE A 12 -1.01 2.19 -2.26
C ILE A 12 -1.69 1.60 -3.49
N GLY A 13 -1.29 0.39 -3.89
CA GLY A 13 -1.85 -0.31 -5.04
C GLY A 13 -3.35 -0.61 -4.88
N THR A 14 -3.81 -0.85 -3.65
CA THR A 14 -5.24 -1.05 -3.35
C THR A 14 -6.03 0.24 -3.54
N PHE A 15 -5.55 1.36 -2.99
CA PHE A 15 -6.21 2.66 -3.13
C PHE A 15 -6.17 3.17 -4.58
N LEU A 16 -5.07 3.00 -5.30
CA LEU A 16 -5.00 3.37 -6.73
C LEU A 16 -6.02 2.59 -7.56
N LYS A 17 -6.21 1.29 -7.29
CA LYS A 17 -7.23 0.47 -7.97
C LYS A 17 -8.66 0.84 -7.59
N MET A 18 -8.89 1.20 -6.32
CA MET A 18 -10.22 1.54 -5.81
C MET A 18 -10.67 2.94 -6.21
N ILE A 19 -9.76 3.92 -6.17
CA ILE A 19 -10.04 5.34 -6.37
C ILE A 19 -9.80 5.76 -7.83
N GLY A 20 -8.90 5.09 -8.55
CA GLY A 20 -8.42 5.52 -9.86
C GLY A 20 -7.22 6.47 -9.72
N ALA A 21 -6.20 6.29 -10.56
CA ALA A 21 -4.96 7.07 -10.48
C ALA A 21 -5.20 8.56 -10.77
N GLU A 22 -6.14 8.88 -11.66
CA GLU A 22 -6.58 10.22 -12.01
C GLU A 22 -7.15 10.96 -10.79
N ASN A 23 -8.01 10.31 -10.02
CA ASN A 23 -8.64 10.92 -8.84
C ASN A 23 -7.65 11.07 -7.67
N VAL A 24 -6.66 10.18 -7.57
CA VAL A 24 -5.57 10.32 -6.58
C VAL A 24 -4.69 11.53 -6.88
N SER A 25 -4.47 11.85 -8.15
CA SER A 25 -3.66 13.01 -8.58
C SER A 25 -4.28 14.37 -8.24
N GLU A 26 -5.59 14.43 -7.98
CA GLU A 26 -6.27 15.66 -7.54
C GLU A 26 -5.89 16.06 -6.11
N LYS A 27 -5.52 15.08 -5.27
CA LYS A 27 -5.22 15.31 -3.84
C LYS A 27 -3.74 15.20 -3.50
N ILE A 28 -3.00 14.37 -4.23
CA ILE A 28 -1.56 14.15 -4.02
C ILE A 28 -0.79 14.97 -5.05
N SER A 29 0.17 15.77 -4.59
CA SER A 29 1.01 16.59 -5.47
C SER A 29 1.73 15.72 -6.51
N PRO A 30 1.78 16.14 -7.80
CA PRO A 30 2.47 15.40 -8.86
C PRO A 30 3.90 14.98 -8.51
N GLU A 31 4.69 15.88 -7.90
CA GLU A 31 6.07 15.59 -7.45
C GLU A 31 6.17 14.36 -6.53
N LYS A 32 5.18 14.16 -5.64
CA LYS A 32 5.16 12.98 -4.75
C LYS A 32 4.81 11.71 -5.50
N LEU A 33 3.96 11.81 -6.52
CA LEU A 33 3.62 10.67 -7.38
C LEU A 33 4.83 10.30 -8.24
N ASP A 34 5.49 11.28 -8.86
CA ASP A 34 6.69 11.07 -9.67
C ASP A 34 7.82 10.38 -8.91
N LEU A 35 7.99 10.72 -7.62
CA LEU A 35 8.95 10.05 -6.74
C LEU A 35 8.50 8.65 -6.29
N MET A 36 7.19 8.44 -6.12
CA MET A 36 6.63 7.20 -5.58
C MET A 36 6.51 6.10 -6.63
N ILE A 37 6.07 6.43 -7.85
CA ILE A 37 5.85 5.49 -8.96
C ILE A 37 7.06 4.58 -9.21
N PRO A 38 8.30 5.08 -9.41
CA PRO A 38 9.43 4.20 -9.70
C PRO A 38 9.74 3.23 -8.54
N ILE A 39 9.55 3.67 -7.29
CA ILE A 39 9.76 2.82 -6.11
C ILE A 39 8.67 1.76 -6.03
N PHE A 40 7.43 2.12 -6.35
CA PHE A 40 6.29 1.20 -6.35
C PHE A 40 6.44 0.15 -7.45
N ASP A 41 6.81 0.56 -8.66
CA ASP A 41 7.00 -0.33 -9.81
C ASP A 41 8.15 -1.31 -9.56
N GLU A 42 9.29 -0.84 -9.05
CA GLU A 42 10.41 -1.71 -8.66
C GLU A 42 10.00 -2.75 -7.61
N LEU A 43 9.14 -2.36 -6.64
CA LEU A 43 8.63 -3.28 -5.64
C LEU A 43 7.63 -4.29 -6.21
N GLU A 44 6.73 -3.89 -7.11
CA GLU A 44 5.82 -4.80 -7.81
C GLU A 44 6.59 -5.81 -8.67
N ASP A 45 7.55 -5.34 -9.47
CA ASP A 45 8.34 -6.17 -10.39
C ASP A 45 9.19 -7.22 -9.66
N ASN A 46 9.74 -6.87 -8.50
CA ASN A 46 10.58 -7.77 -7.71
C ASN A 46 9.80 -8.64 -6.71
N THR A 47 8.47 -8.51 -6.63
CA THR A 47 7.65 -9.24 -5.66
C THR A 47 6.86 -10.35 -6.35
N THR A 48 7.09 -11.60 -5.95
CA THR A 48 6.31 -12.74 -6.45
C THR A 48 4.84 -12.68 -5.98
N PRO A 49 3.90 -13.31 -6.70
CA PRO A 49 2.49 -13.38 -6.26
C PRO A 49 2.32 -13.96 -4.85
N ARG A 50 3.17 -14.91 -4.46
CA ARG A 50 3.18 -15.50 -3.12
C ARG A 50 3.59 -14.48 -2.06
N GLN A 51 4.70 -13.76 -2.26
CA GLN A 51 5.16 -12.73 -1.33
C GLN A 51 4.14 -11.59 -1.19
N LYS A 52 3.50 -11.20 -2.30
CA LYS A 52 2.42 -10.20 -2.27
C LYS A 52 1.25 -10.65 -1.42
N ARG A 53 0.85 -11.93 -1.52
CA ARG A 53 -0.20 -12.51 -0.69
C ARG A 53 0.19 -12.53 0.79
N GLU A 54 1.40 -12.98 1.12
CA GLU A 54 1.93 -13.00 2.49
C GLU A 54 1.98 -11.59 3.09
N ALA A 55 2.47 -10.60 2.34
CA ALA A 55 2.48 -9.19 2.76
C ALA A 55 1.06 -8.63 2.95
N SER A 56 0.12 -9.01 2.10
CA SER A 56 -1.29 -8.59 2.22
C SER A 56 -1.96 -9.18 3.46
N MET A 57 -1.67 -10.46 3.77
CA MET A 57 -2.18 -11.12 4.97
C MET A 57 -1.57 -10.52 6.24
N SER A 58 -0.26 -10.27 6.26
CA SER A 58 0.40 -9.63 7.41
C SER A 58 -0.07 -8.20 7.63
N LEU A 59 -0.27 -7.44 6.54
CA LEU A 59 -0.88 -6.11 6.60
C LEU A 59 -2.28 -6.16 7.22
N LEU A 60 -3.11 -7.10 6.79
CA LEU A 60 -4.49 -7.24 7.27
C LEU A 60 -4.53 -7.63 8.75
N GLU A 61 -3.70 -8.58 9.17
CA GLU A 61 -3.55 -8.98 10.58
C GLU A 61 -3.21 -7.77 11.45
N LYS A 62 -2.17 -7.01 11.09
CA LYS A 62 -1.76 -5.83 11.86
C LYS A 62 -2.84 -4.74 11.88
N PHE A 63 -3.58 -4.55 10.79
CA PHE A 63 -4.71 -3.63 10.77
C PHE A 63 -5.85 -4.09 11.68
N ILE A 64 -6.17 -5.39 11.68
CA ILE A 64 -7.19 -5.95 12.56
C ILE A 64 -6.76 -5.79 14.03
N ASP A 65 -5.50 -6.10 14.36
CA ASP A 65 -4.96 -5.90 15.70
C ASP A 65 -5.05 -4.44 16.13
N ASP A 66 -4.58 -3.49 15.30
CA ASP A 66 -4.62 -2.05 15.59
C ASP A 66 -6.07 -1.54 15.73
N PHE A 67 -6.98 -2.02 14.86
CA PHE A 67 -8.41 -1.70 14.91
C PHE A 67 -9.08 -2.23 16.19
N LEU A 68 -8.80 -3.48 16.58
CA LEU A 68 -9.36 -4.12 17.78
C LEU A 68 -8.72 -3.63 19.08
N MET A 69 -7.48 -3.14 19.04
CA MET A 69 -6.82 -2.50 20.19
C MET A 69 -7.43 -1.14 20.54
N THR A 70 -8.29 -0.61 19.66
CA THR A 70 -9.12 0.56 19.97
C THR A 70 -10.32 0.13 20.81
N ASN A 71 -10.11 -0.03 22.12
CA ASN A 71 -11.21 -0.05 23.08
C ASN A 71 -11.89 1.34 23.09
N ALA A 72 -13.23 1.30 23.10
CA ALA A 72 -14.22 2.34 23.42
C ALA A 72 -13.75 3.69 23.98
#